data_AF-A0A4Y2AEU0-F1
#
_entry.id   AF-A0A4Y2AEU0-F1
#
_cell.length_a   1.000
_cell.length_b   1.000
_cell.length_c   1.000
_cell.angle_alpha   90.00
_cell.angle_beta   90.00
_cell.angle_gamma   90.00
#
_symmetry.space_group_name_H-M   'P 1'
#
loop_
_entity.id
_entity.type
_entity.pdbx_description
1 polymer ?
#
loop_
_entity_poly.entity_id
_entity_poly.type
_entity_poly.pdbx_seq_one_letter_code
_entity_poly.pdbx_strand_id
1 'polypeptide(L)'
;MDRKIQRDEAKKGLEKQAKKRLAVSNAKNPNVDEGATVRIKVSRVDRGNTDDSSILAVVLSRTEDGFYKLGTKTSILKQLYAKSDFIVFKERFLTKENVPAVEISLR
;
A
#
# COMPACT_ATOMS: atom_id res chain seq x y z
N MET A 1 -39.44 -24.37 -1.10
CA MET A 1 -37.98 -24.44 -0.85
C MET A 1 -37.68 -23.95 0.55
N ASP A 2 -36.91 -24.71 1.31
CA ASP A 2 -36.58 -24.42 2.71
C ASP A 2 -35.80 -23.11 2.87
N ARG A 3 -36.22 -22.25 3.81
CA ARG A 3 -35.59 -20.93 4.05
C ARG A 3 -34.13 -21.05 4.50
N LYS A 4 -33.74 -22.18 5.10
CA LYS A 4 -32.35 -22.48 5.45
C LYS A 4 -31.49 -22.71 4.19
N ILE A 5 -31.99 -23.48 3.22
CA ILE A 5 -31.27 -23.78 1.98
C ILE A 5 -30.97 -22.49 1.21
N GLN A 6 -31.96 -21.59 1.10
CA GLN A 6 -31.81 -20.29 0.44
C GLN A 6 -30.73 -19.40 1.09
N ARG A 7 -30.60 -19.43 2.42
CA ARG A 7 -29.57 -18.66 3.14
C ARG A 7 -28.17 -19.23 2.93
N ASP A 8 -28.03 -20.55 2.93
CA ASP A 8 -26.77 -21.23 2.67
C ASP A 8 -26.27 -20.97 1.24
N GLU A 9 -27.16 -20.99 0.26
CA GLU A 9 -26.84 -20.66 -1.13
C GLU A 9 -26.42 -19.20 -1.30
N ALA A 10 -27.13 -18.27 -0.65
CA ALA A 10 -26.76 -16.87 -0.63
C ALA A 10 -25.37 -16.65 0.00
N LYS A 11 -25.07 -17.32 1.12
CA LYS A 11 -23.75 -17.27 1.77
C LYS A 11 -22.64 -17.78 0.85
N LYS A 12 -22.84 -18.93 0.20
CA LYS A 12 -21.89 -19.48 -0.79
C LYS A 12 -21.66 -18.52 -1.96
N GLY A 13 -22.71 -17.84 -2.41
CA GLY A 13 -22.62 -16.79 -3.44
C GLY A 13 -21.74 -15.62 -3.02
N LEU A 14 -21.91 -15.13 -1.79
CA LEU A 14 -21.09 -14.06 -1.21
C LEU A 14 -19.63 -14.48 -1.05
N GLU A 15 -19.37 -15.68 -0.55
CA GLU A 15 -18.01 -16.22 -0.41
C GLU A 15 -17.31 -16.34 -1.77
N LYS A 16 -18.02 -16.81 -2.80
CA LYS A 16 -17.50 -16.90 -4.17
C LYS A 16 -17.20 -15.53 -4.75
N GLN A 17 -18.04 -14.53 -4.49
CA GLN A 17 -17.76 -13.15 -4.87
C GLN A 17 -16.56 -12.57 -4.14
N ALA A 18 -16.45 -12.78 -2.83
CA ALA A 18 -15.33 -12.29 -2.04
C ALA A 18 -13.99 -12.85 -2.54
N LYS A 19 -13.93 -14.17 -2.80
CA LYS A 19 -12.75 -14.82 -3.39
C LYS A 19 -12.37 -14.23 -4.75
N LYS A 20 -13.36 -14.01 -5.63
CA LYS A 20 -13.13 -13.35 -6.93
C LYS A 20 -12.60 -11.93 -6.77
N ARG A 21 -13.19 -11.14 -5.87
CA ARG A 21 -12.76 -9.75 -5.61
C ARG A 21 -11.33 -9.70 -5.09
N LEU A 22 -10.96 -10.60 -4.18
CA LEU A 22 -9.60 -10.70 -3.65
C LEU A 22 -8.60 -11.03 -4.76
N ALA A 23 -8.90 -12.02 -5.61
CA ALA A 23 -8.04 -12.40 -6.72
C ALA A 23 -7.83 -11.23 -7.72
N VAL A 24 -8.91 -10.52 -8.08
CA VAL A 24 -8.83 -9.35 -8.97
C VAL A 24 -8.03 -8.22 -8.32
N SER A 25 -8.20 -7.99 -7.01
CA SER A 25 -7.43 -6.98 -6.28
C SER A 25 -5.94 -7.29 -6.30
N ASN A 26 -5.57 -8.53 -5.99
CA ASN A 26 -4.17 -8.98 -5.97
C ASN A 26 -3.54 -8.92 -7.37
N ALA A 27 -4.30 -9.24 -8.42
CA ALA A 27 -3.82 -9.13 -9.80
C ALA A 27 -3.59 -7.67 -10.23
N LYS A 28 -4.43 -6.73 -9.78
CA LYS A 28 -4.27 -5.29 -10.07
C LYS A 28 -3.15 -4.64 -9.27
N ASN A 29 -2.85 -5.18 -8.10
CA ASN A 29 -1.88 -4.65 -7.16
C ASN A 29 -0.74 -5.66 -6.97
N PRO A 30 0.12 -5.86 -8.00
CA PRO A 30 1.24 -6.76 -7.87
C PRO A 30 2.16 -6.32 -6.74
N ASN A 31 2.85 -7.30 -6.16
CA ASN A 31 3.83 -7.05 -5.11
C ASN A 31 4.96 -6.17 -5.64
N VAL A 32 5.54 -5.37 -4.75
CA VAL A 32 6.61 -4.44 -5.11
C VAL A 32 7.89 -4.90 -4.47
N ASP A 33 8.93 -5.00 -5.28
CA ASP A 33 10.27 -5.37 -4.82
C ASP A 33 10.86 -4.32 -3.90
N GLU A 34 11.67 -4.78 -2.96
CA GLU A 34 12.41 -3.88 -2.11
C GLU A 34 13.44 -3.09 -2.93
N GLY A 35 13.65 -1.83 -2.58
CA GLY A 35 14.50 -0.91 -3.33
C GLY A 35 13.79 -0.23 -4.50
N ALA A 36 12.52 -0.56 -4.78
CA ALA A 36 11.73 0.20 -5.73
C ALA A 36 11.44 1.61 -5.20
N THR A 37 11.56 2.61 -6.08
CA THR A 37 11.10 3.97 -5.77
C THR A 37 9.58 4.04 -5.95
N VAL A 38 8.91 4.63 -4.97
CA VAL A 38 7.46 4.78 -4.91
C VAL A 38 7.10 6.22 -4.60
N ARG A 39 5.88 6.59 -4.97
CA ARG A 39 5.29 7.89 -4.69
C ARG A 39 4.02 7.71 -3.90
N ILE A 40 4.00 8.31 -2.72
CA ILE A 40 2.88 8.29 -1.79
C ILE A 40 2.09 9.58 -2.04
N LYS A 41 0.78 9.47 -2.24
CA LYS A 41 -0.07 10.65 -2.38
C LYS A 41 -0.50 11.09 -0.98
N VAL A 42 -0.22 12.35 -0.64
CA VAL A 42 -0.67 12.93 0.64
C VAL A 42 -2.06 13.51 0.41
N SER A 43 -2.98 13.26 1.35
CA SER A 43 -4.33 13.79 1.26
C SER A 43 -4.32 15.30 1.44
N ARG A 44 -5.35 16.01 0.95
CA ARG A 44 -5.40 17.47 1.07
C ARG A 44 -5.54 17.96 2.52
N VAL A 45 -6.13 17.15 3.41
CA VAL A 45 -6.30 17.52 4.83
C VAL A 45 -4.99 17.46 5.60
N ASP A 46 -4.11 16.54 5.23
CA ASP A 46 -2.79 16.35 5.85
C ASP A 46 -1.71 17.25 5.23
N ARG A 47 -2.11 18.06 4.23
CA ARG A 47 -1.21 18.88 3.40
C ARG A 47 -1.41 20.35 3.70
N GLY A 48 -0.36 21.05 4.11
CA GLY A 48 -0.35 22.52 4.15
C GLY A 48 -0.52 23.09 2.74
N ASN A 49 -0.96 24.34 2.65
CA ASN A 49 -1.38 24.91 1.36
C ASN A 49 -0.24 24.97 0.31
N THR A 50 1.01 24.98 0.78
CA THR A 50 2.24 25.03 -0.03
C THR A 50 2.93 23.66 -0.15
N ASP A 51 2.49 22.64 0.57
CA ASP A 51 3.15 21.35 0.58
C ASP A 51 2.88 20.56 -0.72
N ASP A 52 3.88 19.76 -1.12
CA ASP A 52 3.77 18.89 -2.27
C ASP A 52 2.64 17.88 -2.11
N SER A 53 1.91 17.61 -3.20
CA SER A 53 0.81 16.64 -3.21
C SER A 53 1.26 15.18 -3.01
N SER A 54 2.57 14.95 -3.00
CA SER A 54 3.12 13.60 -2.95
C SER A 54 4.57 13.56 -2.50
N ILE A 55 4.93 12.46 -1.85
CA ILE A 55 6.26 12.23 -1.29
C ILE A 55 6.92 11.08 -2.05
N LEU A 56 8.20 11.26 -2.40
CA LEU A 56 9.01 10.20 -2.97
C LEU A 56 9.63 9.37 -1.85
N ALA A 57 9.50 8.05 -1.94
CA ALA A 57 10.06 7.10 -1.00
C ALA A 57 10.62 5.86 -1.71
N VAL A 58 11.36 5.03 -0.99
CA VAL A 58 11.86 3.73 -1.42
C VAL A 58 11.27 2.64 -0.53
N VAL A 59 10.97 1.48 -1.11
CA VAL A 59 10.52 0.31 -0.34
C VAL A 59 11.72 -0.27 0.42
N LEU A 60 11.65 -0.26 1.75
CA LEU A 60 12.70 -0.82 2.60
C LEU A 60 12.52 -2.31 2.80
N SER A 61 11.32 -2.71 3.22
CA SER A 61 10.94 -4.10 3.45
C SER A 61 9.42 -4.30 3.39
N ARG A 62 9.01 -5.56 3.30
CA ARG A 62 7.61 -5.98 3.36
C ARG A 62 7.36 -6.85 4.59
N THR A 63 6.23 -6.61 5.24
CA THR A 63 5.72 -7.43 6.36
C THR A 63 5.01 -8.69 5.85
N GLU A 64 4.89 -9.72 6.69
CA GLU A 64 4.20 -10.97 6.34
C GLU A 64 2.71 -10.73 5.99
N ASP A 65 2.08 -9.76 6.63
CA ASP A 65 0.70 -9.33 6.36
C ASP A 65 0.54 -8.55 5.05
N GLY A 66 1.64 -8.30 4.33
CA GLY A 66 1.62 -7.70 3.00
C GLY A 66 1.73 -6.17 2.97
N PHE A 67 1.95 -5.51 4.11
CA PHE A 67 2.24 -4.07 4.18
C PHE A 67 3.71 -3.75 3.95
N TYR A 68 4.00 -2.51 3.56
CA TYR A 68 5.32 -2.04 3.16
C TYR A 68 5.86 -0.99 4.14
N LYS A 69 7.13 -1.14 4.53
CA LYS A 69 7.91 -0.08 5.19
C LYS A 69 8.59 0.77 4.13
N LEU A 70 8.42 2.09 4.25
CA LEU A 70 8.89 3.05 3.26
C LEU A 70 9.92 4.00 3.87
N GLY A 71 10.94 4.35 3.09
CA GLY A 71 12.00 5.27 3.45
C GLY A 71 12.05 6.46 2.51
N THR A 72 12.15 7.67 3.04
CA THR A 72 12.39 8.90 2.28
C THR A 72 13.88 9.26 2.35
N LYS A 73 14.34 10.22 1.54
CA LYS A 73 15.73 10.70 1.58
C LYS A 73 16.18 11.15 2.97
N THR A 74 15.24 11.60 3.80
CA THR A 74 15.53 12.23 5.09
C THR A 74 15.22 11.34 6.28
N SER A 75 14.48 10.25 6.09
CA SER A 75 13.90 9.49 7.22
C SER A 75 13.09 8.27 6.79
N ILE A 76 12.94 7.31 7.68
CA ILE A 76 12.03 6.17 7.58
C ILE A 76 10.61 6.60 8.00
N LEU A 77 9.60 6.20 7.25
CA LEU A 77 8.20 6.44 7.61
C LEU A 77 7.76 5.40 8.65
N LYS A 78 7.31 5.87 9.81
CA LYS A 78 6.88 5.03 10.94
C LYS A 78 5.66 4.18 10.61
N GLN A 79 4.76 4.71 9.77
CA GLN A 79 3.53 4.04 9.39
C GLN A 79 3.78 3.00 8.28
N LEU A 80 2.97 1.94 8.30
CA LEU A 80 2.97 0.90 7.28
C LEU A 80 2.01 1.27 6.15
N TYR A 81 2.39 1.00 4.91
CA TYR A 81 1.59 1.33 3.74
C TYR A 81 1.08 0.08 3.04
N ALA A 82 -0.16 0.12 2.58
CA ALA A 82 -0.68 -0.87 1.64
C ALA A 82 -0.24 -0.53 0.22
N LYS A 83 -0.27 -1.52 -0.68
CA LYS A 83 0.10 -1.33 -2.09
C LYS A 83 -0.76 -0.26 -2.78
N SER A 84 -2.00 -0.08 -2.34
CA SER A 84 -2.96 0.92 -2.83
C SER A 84 -2.55 2.36 -2.54
N ASP A 85 -1.71 2.57 -1.53
CA ASP A 85 -1.43 3.91 -1.00
C ASP A 85 -0.31 4.61 -1.77
N PHE A 86 0.38 3.87 -2.65
CA PHE A 86 1.50 4.38 -3.41
C PHE A 86 1.58 3.83 -4.83
N ILE A 87 2.19 4.63 -5.71
CA ILE A 87 2.45 4.30 -7.11
C ILE A 87 3.93 3.99 -7.27
N VAL A 88 4.26 2.93 -7.99
CA VAL A 88 5.66 2.55 -8.26
C VAL A 88 6.19 3.40 -9.41
N PHE A 89 7.38 3.96 -9.24
CA PHE A 89 8.12 4.60 -10.32
C PHE A 89 8.90 3.56 -11.12
N LYS A 90 8.93 3.72 -12.44
CA LYS A 90 9.72 2.86 -13.33
C LYS A 90 11.23 3.08 -13.14
N GLU A 91 11.61 4.31 -12.76
CA GLU A 91 12.99 4.71 -12.51
C GLU A 91 13.31 4.69 -11.01
N ARG A 92 14.56 4.34 -10.68
CA ARG A 92 15.07 4.33 -9.32
C ARG A 92 15.72 5.66 -9.01
N PHE A 93 15.00 6.55 -8.33
CA PHE A 93 15.52 7.86 -7.91
C PHE A 93 16.18 7.81 -6.52
N LEU A 94 15.84 6.82 -5.70
CA LEU A 94 16.43 6.61 -4.38
C LEU A 94 16.88 5.17 -4.20
N THR A 95 18.04 4.99 -3.57
CA THR A 95 18.51 3.70 -3.06
C THR A 95 18.33 3.62 -1.54
N LYS A 96 18.31 2.40 -1.00
CA LYS A 96 18.14 2.15 0.44
C LYS A 96 19.24 2.80 1.28
N GLU A 97 20.45 2.93 0.75
CA GLU A 97 21.60 3.53 1.46
C GLU A 97 21.43 5.03 1.71
N ASN A 98 20.61 5.71 0.90
CA ASN A 98 20.34 7.13 1.03
C ASN A 98 19.28 7.45 2.10
N VAL A 99 18.72 6.43 2.76
CA VAL A 99 17.69 6.61 3.80
C VAL A 99 18.36 6.57 5.18
N PRO A 100 18.39 7.69 5.93
CA PRO A 100 18.90 7.69 7.28
C PRO A 100 17.95 6.94 8.22
N ALA A 101 18.51 6.32 9.27
CA ALA A 101 17.77 5.52 10.27
C ALA A 101 16.96 6.38 11.27
N VAL A 102 16.43 7.52 10.83
CA VAL A 102 15.61 8.43 11.64
C VAL A 102 14.15 8.19 11.28
N GLU A 103 13.30 7.89 12.27
CA GLU A 103 11.87 7.66 12.03
C GLU A 103 11.05 8.94 12.11
N ILE A 104 10.16 9.17 11.14
CA ILE A 104 9.17 10.24 11.16
C ILE A 104 7.78 9.71 10.84
N SER A 105 6.75 10.43 11.29
CA SER A 105 5.36 10.17 10.87
C SER A 105 4.91 11.29 9.93
N LEU A 106 4.27 10.94 8.82
CA LEU A 106 3.45 11.90 8.09
C LEU A 106 2.23 12.18 8.96
N ARG A 107 2.02 13.46 9.25
CA ARG A 107 1.04 13.91 10.23
C ARG A 107 -0.23 14.38 9.54
#